data_AF-A0A9D4H2I7-F1
#
_entry.id   AF-A0A9D4H2I7-F1
#
_cell.length_a   1.000
_cell.length_b   1.000
_cell.length_c   1.000
_cell.angle_alpha   90.00
_cell.angle_beta   90.00
_cell.angle_gamma   90.00
#
_symmetry.space_group_name_H-M   'P 1'
#
loop_
_entity.id
_entity.type
_entity.pdbx_description
1 polymer ?
#
loop_
_entity_poly.entity_id
_entity_poly.type
_entity_poly.pdbx_seq_one_letter_code
_entity_poly.pdbx_strand_id
1 'polypeptide(L)'
;VGYPNVGKSSTINAILKMKKVPVSATPGRTKHFQTLYVDPELMLCDCPGLVFPSFVTTKADLVVSGILPIDQMRDYIPPSQLLCERLPRWVLETTYGINLPAPGEGEDPHRPPTAYELLNTYGAMRGYMTYRAVPDMPRSSRYLLKDYVNGKLLYCHPPPDVDSEAFNKFEERRPVKAGPTGSGDMPGSSDNTQPLPPSKIDADFFRKCSRQTVEEAQQQGQERETKAGLRPSYVCRHGAWKRMYEM
;
A
#
# COMPACT_ATOMS: atom_id res chain seq x y z
N VAL A 1 6.97 -1.30 20.08
CA VAL A 1 5.94 -0.24 20.22
C VAL A 1 6.01 0.68 19.00
N GLY A 2 4.90 1.27 18.54
CA GLY A 2 4.91 2.19 17.39
C GLY A 2 3.51 2.67 16.98
N TYR A 3 3.45 3.53 15.96
CA TYR A 3 2.21 4.10 15.43
C TYR A 3 1.19 3.04 14.98
N PRO A 4 -0.12 3.33 14.97
CA PRO A 4 -1.12 2.49 14.32
C PRO A 4 -0.78 2.21 12.84
N ASN A 5 -1.25 1.08 12.31
CA ASN A 5 -1.17 0.74 10.88
C ASN A 5 0.22 0.64 10.21
N VAL A 6 1.33 0.81 10.93
CA VAL A 6 2.70 0.62 10.40
C VAL A 6 3.12 -0.85 10.23
N GLY A 7 2.18 -1.79 10.24
CA GLY A 7 2.46 -3.21 10.01
C GLY A 7 2.92 -4.04 11.21
N LYS A 8 2.95 -3.51 12.44
CA LYS A 8 3.41 -4.22 13.65
C LYS A 8 2.89 -5.67 13.77
N SER A 9 1.58 -5.85 13.78
CA SER A 9 0.96 -7.17 13.92
C SER A 9 1.12 -8.03 12.66
N SER A 10 1.28 -7.42 11.48
CA SER A 10 1.63 -8.14 10.24
C SER A 10 3.05 -8.71 10.31
N THR A 11 4.01 -7.93 10.79
CA THR A 11 5.39 -8.36 11.02
C THR A 11 5.46 -9.52 12.01
N ILE A 12 4.67 -9.47 13.09
CA ILE A 12 4.58 -10.57 14.06
C ILE A 12 4.09 -11.87 13.39
N ASN A 13 3.03 -11.79 12.58
CA ASN A 13 2.54 -12.96 11.85
C ASN A 13 3.57 -13.49 10.85
N ALA A 14 4.35 -12.60 10.22
CA ALA A 14 5.42 -13.00 9.32
C ALA A 14 6.55 -13.74 10.07
N ILE A 15 6.96 -13.24 11.24
CA ILE A 15 7.97 -13.89 12.09
C ILE A 15 7.49 -15.27 12.56
N LEU A 16 6.23 -15.36 13.02
CA LEU A 16 5.64 -16.62 13.47
C LEU A 16 5.26 -17.56 12.31
N LYS A 17 5.37 -17.11 11.05
CA LYS A 17 4.95 -17.81 9.82
C LYS A 17 3.51 -18.35 9.88
N MET A 18 2.67 -17.77 10.74
CA MET A 18 1.28 -18.16 10.94
C MET A 18 0.43 -16.95 11.37
N LYS A 19 -0.87 -17.00 11.09
CA LYS A 19 -1.82 -15.97 11.51
C LYS A 19 -2.17 -16.13 12.98
N LYS A 20 -1.33 -15.60 13.87
CA LYS A 20 -1.50 -15.64 15.33
C LYS A 20 -2.25 -14.42 15.85
N VAL A 21 -1.96 -13.25 15.29
CA VAL A 21 -2.54 -11.97 15.69
C VAL A 21 -3.46 -11.41 14.59
N PRO A 22 -4.58 -10.78 14.96
CA PRO A 22 -5.48 -10.19 13.97
C PRO A 22 -4.86 -8.94 13.35
N VAL A 23 -4.98 -8.79 12.03
CA VAL A 23 -4.52 -7.63 11.26
C VAL A 23 -5.70 -6.94 10.55
N SER A 24 -5.61 -5.63 10.38
CA SER A 24 -6.57 -4.80 9.62
C SER A 24 -5.88 -3.52 9.17
N ALA A 25 -6.37 -2.94 8.07
CA ALA A 25 -5.95 -1.60 7.62
C ALA A 25 -6.59 -0.48 8.46
N THR A 26 -7.65 -0.78 9.22
CA THR A 26 -8.29 0.21 10.10
C THR A 26 -7.50 0.36 11.41
N PRO A 27 -7.23 1.61 11.86
CA PRO A 27 -6.61 1.85 13.16
C PRO A 27 -7.39 1.20 14.30
N GLY A 28 -6.68 0.84 15.38
CA GLY A 28 -7.30 0.30 16.60
C GLY A 28 -7.64 -1.19 16.56
N ARG A 29 -7.04 -1.96 15.64
CA ARG A 29 -7.22 -3.42 15.58
C ARG A 29 -6.65 -4.13 16.80
N THR A 30 -5.41 -3.80 17.17
CA THR A 30 -4.75 -4.31 18.38
C THR A 30 -5.08 -3.37 19.54
N LYS A 31 -5.86 -3.85 20.51
CA LYS A 31 -6.34 -3.05 21.66
C LYS A 31 -5.69 -3.43 22.99
N HIS A 32 -5.25 -4.67 23.11
CA HIS A 32 -4.71 -5.22 24.34
C HIS A 32 -3.23 -5.56 24.17
N PHE A 33 -2.51 -5.47 25.28
CA PHE A 33 -1.17 -6.02 25.38
C PHE A 33 -1.26 -7.55 25.33
N GLN A 34 -0.41 -8.18 24.53
CA GLN A 34 -0.41 -9.63 24.35
C GLN A 34 1.01 -10.15 24.22
N THR A 35 1.19 -11.37 24.71
CA THR A 35 2.48 -12.06 24.77
C THR A 35 2.42 -13.30 23.89
N LEU A 36 3.41 -13.45 23.01
CA LEU A 36 3.49 -14.48 21.99
C LEU A 36 4.83 -15.19 22.09
N TYR A 37 4.81 -16.46 22.45
CA TYR A 37 6.01 -17.30 22.43
C TYR A 37 6.34 -17.68 20.99
N VAL A 38 7.54 -17.32 20.55
CA VAL A 38 8.13 -17.77 19.28
C VAL A 38 8.80 -19.11 19.52
N ASP A 39 9.64 -19.17 20.56
CA ASP A 39 10.36 -20.34 21.06
C ASP A 39 10.35 -20.32 22.60
N PRO A 40 10.76 -21.41 23.30
CA PRO A 40 10.81 -21.43 24.76
C PRO A 40 11.67 -20.32 25.39
N GLU A 41 12.67 -19.82 24.65
CA GLU A 41 13.59 -18.77 25.10
C GLU A 41 13.25 -17.37 24.54
N LEU A 42 12.36 -17.29 23.53
CA LEU A 42 12.05 -16.05 22.83
C LEU A 42 10.55 -15.74 22.89
N MET A 43 10.25 -14.61 23.52
CA MET A 43 8.89 -14.11 23.72
C MET A 43 8.73 -12.73 23.10
N LEU A 44 7.76 -12.59 22.21
CA LEU A 44 7.38 -11.31 21.59
C LEU A 44 6.18 -10.71 22.32
N CYS A 45 6.24 -9.41 22.58
CA CYS A 45 5.13 -8.66 23.16
C CYS A 45 4.57 -7.69 22.11
N ASP A 46 3.28 -7.81 21.79
CA ASP A 46 2.56 -6.85 20.94
C ASP A 46 1.78 -5.86 21.80
N CYS A 47 1.84 -4.60 21.41
CA CYS A 47 1.18 -3.50 22.11
C CYS A 47 0.22 -2.79 21.16
N PRO A 48 -0.86 -2.18 21.68
CA PRO A 48 -1.69 -1.27 20.89
C PRO A 48 -0.84 -0.15 20.26
N GLY A 49 -1.26 0.34 19.09
CA GLY A 49 -0.62 1.46 18.44
C GLY A 49 -0.78 2.74 19.27
N LEU A 50 0.32 3.45 19.52
CA LEU A 50 0.34 4.68 20.30
C LEU A 50 0.70 5.86 19.39
N VAL A 51 0.04 6.99 19.61
CA VAL A 51 0.30 8.27 18.94
C VAL A 51 0.64 9.26 20.02
N PHE A 52 1.87 9.80 20.00
CA PHE A 52 2.25 10.86 20.93
C PHE A 52 1.70 12.21 20.44
N PRO A 53 1.18 13.06 21.33
CA PRO A 53 0.80 14.42 20.96
C PRO A 53 2.04 15.19 20.49
N SER A 54 1.99 15.71 19.26
CA SER A 54 3.01 16.59 18.70
C SER A 54 2.33 17.88 18.26
N PHE A 55 2.91 19.03 18.60
CA PHE A 55 2.39 20.34 18.20
C PHE A 55 2.54 20.61 16.71
N VAL A 56 3.41 19.88 16.02
CA VAL A 56 3.74 20.10 14.61
C VAL A 56 2.77 19.36 13.68
N THR A 57 2.08 18.33 14.17
CA THR A 57 1.28 17.45 13.32
C THR A 57 -0.18 17.88 13.30
N THR A 58 -0.66 18.28 12.12
CA THR A 58 -2.07 18.65 11.97
C THR A 58 -2.96 17.40 11.94
N LYS A 59 -4.27 17.57 12.14
CA LYS A 59 -5.23 16.47 11.98
C LYS A 59 -5.20 15.89 10.55
N ALA A 60 -4.94 16.73 9.56
CA ALA A 60 -4.84 16.32 8.17
C ALA A 60 -3.63 15.38 7.96
N ASP A 61 -2.47 15.71 8.55
CA ASP A 61 -1.29 14.85 8.52
C ASP A 61 -1.55 13.48 9.14
N LEU A 62 -2.29 13.43 10.26
CA LEU A 62 -2.64 12.17 10.92
C LEU A 62 -3.59 11.30 10.07
N VAL A 63 -4.47 11.92 9.27
CA VAL A 63 -5.35 11.20 8.33
C VAL A 63 -4.53 10.65 7.16
N VAL A 64 -3.70 11.49 6.53
CA VAL A 64 -2.88 11.11 5.38
C VAL A 64 -1.83 10.04 5.76
N SER A 65 -1.37 10.04 7.01
CA SER A 65 -0.48 9.00 7.56
C SER A 65 -1.20 7.70 7.95
N GLY A 66 -2.53 7.61 7.76
CA GLY A 66 -3.31 6.42 8.09
C GLY A 66 -3.46 6.15 9.60
N ILE A 67 -3.19 7.15 10.45
CA ILE A 67 -3.31 7.05 11.92
C ILE A 67 -4.77 7.24 12.34
N LEU A 68 -5.44 8.25 11.77
CA LEU A 68 -6.86 8.50 12.00
C LEU A 68 -7.73 7.75 10.98
N PRO A 69 -8.90 7.24 11.37
CA PRO A 69 -9.78 6.50 10.47
C PRO A 69 -10.36 7.42 9.38
N ILE A 70 -10.00 7.16 8.12
CA ILE A 70 -10.50 7.89 6.94
C ILE A 70 -12.02 7.79 6.82
N ASP A 71 -12.61 6.63 7.15
CA ASP A 71 -14.06 6.44 7.01
C ASP A 71 -14.90 7.36 7.89
N GLN A 72 -14.36 7.73 9.06
CA GLN A 72 -15.05 8.55 10.07
C GLN A 72 -14.65 10.04 10.00
N MET A 73 -13.86 10.44 9.02
CA MET A 73 -13.46 11.84 8.88
C MET A 73 -14.66 12.72 8.56
N ARG A 74 -14.74 13.87 9.23
CA ARG A 74 -15.75 14.92 8.96
C ARG A 74 -15.22 15.95 7.98
N ASP A 75 -13.98 16.36 8.20
CA ASP A 75 -13.29 17.31 7.34
C ASP A 75 -12.35 16.56 6.41
N TYR A 76 -12.60 16.70 5.11
CA TYR A 76 -11.91 15.98 4.05
C TYR A 76 -11.14 16.92 3.12
N ILE A 77 -11.32 18.24 3.26
CA ILE A 77 -10.67 19.22 2.39
C ILE A 77 -9.17 19.34 2.74
N PRO A 78 -8.75 19.62 3.99
CA PRO A 78 -7.33 19.70 4.33
C PRO A 78 -6.51 18.44 4.01
N PRO A 79 -6.93 17.19 4.32
CA PRO A 79 -6.14 16.02 3.95
C PRO A 79 -6.07 15.80 2.44
N SER A 80 -7.12 16.17 1.68
CA SER A 80 -7.08 16.11 0.22
C SER A 80 -6.17 17.19 -0.37
N GLN A 81 -6.11 18.36 0.27
CA GLN A 81 -5.22 19.46 -0.13
C GLN A 81 -3.75 19.08 0.07
N LEU A 82 -3.41 18.46 1.22
CA LEU A 82 -2.07 17.92 1.46
C LEU A 82 -1.66 16.88 0.41
N LEU A 83 -2.61 16.08 -0.08
CA LEU A 83 -2.35 15.11 -1.14
C LEU A 83 -1.98 15.82 -2.46
N CYS A 84 -2.69 16.89 -2.80
CA CYS A 84 -2.38 17.71 -3.98
C CYS A 84 -1.03 18.46 -3.88
N GLU A 85 -0.64 18.87 -2.67
CA GLU A 85 0.65 19.55 -2.44
C GLU A 85 1.84 18.58 -2.52
N ARG A 86 1.62 17.31 -2.12
CA ARG A 86 2.67 16.28 -2.11
C ARG A 86 2.88 15.62 -3.46
N LEU A 87 1.85 15.58 -4.30
CA LEU A 87 1.89 14.85 -5.57
C LEU A 87 1.79 15.83 -6.74
N PRO A 88 2.67 15.72 -7.74
CA PRO A 88 2.59 16.57 -8.90
C PRO A 88 1.31 16.26 -9.68
N ARG A 89 0.75 17.30 -10.29
CA ARG A 89 -0.51 17.25 -11.03
C ARG A 89 -0.60 16.08 -12.02
N TRP A 90 0.45 15.87 -12.81
CA TRP A 90 0.48 14.83 -13.84
C TRP A 90 0.38 13.40 -13.28
N VAL A 91 0.85 13.16 -12.05
CA VAL A 91 0.73 11.84 -11.39
C VAL A 91 -0.74 11.56 -11.08
N LEU A 92 -1.50 12.56 -10.65
CA LEU A 92 -2.93 12.43 -10.38
C LEU A 92 -3.71 12.21 -11.68
N GLU A 93 -3.42 12.99 -12.71
CA GLU A 93 -4.04 12.86 -14.04
C GLU A 93 -3.76 11.48 -14.66
N THR A 94 -2.51 11.02 -14.61
CA THR A 94 -2.10 9.72 -15.18
C THR A 94 -2.67 8.55 -14.39
N THR A 95 -2.62 8.59 -13.06
CA THR A 95 -3.06 7.49 -12.20
C THR A 95 -4.57 7.27 -12.29
N TYR A 96 -5.34 8.35 -12.42
CA TYR A 96 -6.80 8.29 -12.42
C TYR A 96 -7.45 8.48 -13.79
N GLY A 97 -6.69 8.84 -14.83
CA GLY A 97 -7.22 9.14 -16.15
C GLY A 97 -8.13 10.38 -16.16
N ILE A 98 -7.86 11.34 -15.26
CA ILE A 98 -8.61 12.59 -15.13
C ILE A 98 -7.85 13.72 -15.80
N ASN A 99 -8.59 14.73 -16.28
CA ASN A 99 -8.01 15.99 -16.71
C ASN A 99 -8.37 17.06 -15.68
N LEU A 100 -7.39 17.58 -14.96
CA LEU A 100 -7.64 18.63 -13.97
C LEU A 100 -7.86 19.97 -14.70
N PRO A 101 -8.62 20.92 -14.14
CA PRO A 101 -8.70 22.26 -14.69
C PRO A 101 -7.34 22.97 -14.57
N ALA A 102 -6.94 23.73 -15.59
CA ALA A 102 -5.77 24.60 -15.49
C ALA A 102 -6.02 25.73 -14.47
N PRO A 103 -4.97 26.27 -13.82
CA PRO A 103 -5.12 27.46 -12.99
C PRO A 103 -5.80 28.60 -13.73
N GLY A 104 -6.56 29.43 -13.01
CA GLY A 104 -7.31 30.54 -13.60
C GLY A 104 -6.38 31.63 -14.16
N GLU A 105 -6.91 32.49 -15.03
CA GLU A 105 -6.18 33.65 -15.55
C GLU A 105 -5.74 34.56 -14.39
N GLY A 106 -4.42 34.66 -14.15
CA GLY A 106 -3.83 35.45 -13.06
C GLY A 106 -3.31 34.63 -11.87
N GLU A 107 -3.50 33.31 -11.86
CA GLU A 107 -2.88 32.41 -10.88
C GLU A 107 -1.53 31.88 -11.38
N ASP A 108 -0.67 31.40 -10.46
CA ASP A 108 0.58 30.76 -10.82
C ASP A 108 0.33 29.48 -11.66
N PRO A 109 0.86 29.39 -12.89
CA PRO A 109 0.72 28.20 -13.74
C PRO A 109 1.23 26.90 -13.09
N HIS A 110 2.17 27.00 -12.15
CA HIS A 110 2.81 25.84 -11.50
C HIS A 110 2.17 25.47 -10.16
N ARG A 111 1.07 26.15 -9.75
CA ARG A 111 0.43 25.84 -8.48
C ARG A 111 -0.07 24.38 -8.43
N PRO A 112 -0.05 23.74 -7.25
CA PRO A 112 -0.70 22.44 -7.09
C PRO A 112 -2.22 22.57 -7.34
N PRO A 113 -2.87 21.50 -7.80
CA PRO A 113 -4.32 21.48 -7.95
C PRO A 113 -4.99 21.66 -6.60
N THR A 114 -6.11 22.36 -6.56
CA THR A 114 -6.88 22.53 -5.32
C THR A 114 -7.62 21.24 -4.99
N ALA A 115 -7.82 20.93 -3.71
CA ALA A 115 -8.65 19.79 -3.28
C ALA A 115 -10.02 19.77 -3.97
N TYR A 116 -10.68 20.92 -4.14
CA TYR A 116 -11.96 21.02 -4.84
C TYR A 116 -11.87 20.58 -6.32
N GLU A 117 -10.83 21.00 -7.03
CA GLU A 117 -10.61 20.65 -8.44
C GLU A 117 -10.42 19.15 -8.60
N LEU A 118 -9.56 18.56 -7.76
CA LEU A 118 -9.31 17.12 -7.75
C LEU A 118 -10.56 16.31 -7.39
N LEU A 119 -11.25 16.68 -6.31
CA LEU A 119 -12.41 15.93 -5.84
C LEU A 119 -13.60 16.03 -6.79
N ASN A 120 -13.83 17.20 -7.40
CA ASN A 120 -14.90 17.38 -8.37
C ASN A 120 -14.63 16.58 -9.64
N THR A 121 -13.43 16.69 -10.22
CA THR A 121 -13.08 15.98 -11.45
C THR A 121 -13.09 14.47 -11.25
N TYR A 122 -12.51 13.98 -10.16
CA TYR A 122 -12.52 12.55 -9.82
C TYR A 122 -13.94 12.05 -9.56
N GLY A 123 -14.73 12.78 -8.78
CA GLY A 123 -16.12 12.43 -8.49
C GLY A 123 -16.99 12.40 -9.75
N ALA A 124 -16.84 13.39 -10.64
CA ALA A 124 -17.55 13.47 -11.90
C ALA A 124 -17.19 12.30 -12.83
N MET A 125 -15.89 12.02 -13.00
CA MET A 125 -15.41 10.90 -13.83
C MET A 125 -15.92 9.54 -13.31
N ARG A 126 -15.94 9.35 -11.99
CA ARG A 126 -16.40 8.10 -11.37
C ARG A 126 -17.92 7.99 -11.25
N GLY A 127 -18.68 9.04 -11.61
CA GLY A 127 -20.13 9.09 -11.45
C GLY A 127 -20.59 9.16 -9.99
N TYR A 128 -19.74 9.62 -9.06
CA TYR A 128 -20.11 9.86 -7.68
C TYR A 128 -20.90 11.16 -7.59
N MET A 129 -22.19 11.08 -7.88
CA MET A 129 -23.10 12.22 -7.86
C MET A 129 -24.03 12.15 -6.65
N THR A 130 -24.28 13.32 -6.07
CA THR A 130 -25.37 13.52 -5.12
C THR A 130 -26.71 13.57 -5.84
N TYR A 131 -27.81 13.55 -5.09
CA TYR A 131 -29.16 13.67 -5.65
C TYR A 131 -29.38 14.97 -6.46
N ARG A 132 -28.56 16.00 -6.23
CA ARG A 132 -28.61 17.28 -6.95
C ARG A 132 -27.73 17.31 -8.21
N ALA A 133 -27.25 16.15 -8.68
CA ALA A 133 -26.30 16.04 -9.79
C ALA A 133 -24.98 16.80 -9.58
N VAL A 134 -24.60 17.06 -8.33
CA VAL A 134 -23.29 17.64 -7.96
C VAL A 134 -22.36 16.51 -7.51
N PRO A 135 -21.08 16.49 -7.91
CA PRO A 135 -20.11 15.51 -7.45
C PRO A 135 -20.01 15.42 -5.91
N ASP A 136 -20.04 14.19 -5.39
CA ASP A 136 -19.89 13.88 -3.97
C ASP A 136 -18.39 13.90 -3.58
N MET A 137 -17.92 15.07 -3.17
CA MET A 137 -16.54 15.28 -2.72
C MET A 137 -16.18 14.46 -1.46
N PRO A 138 -17.03 14.37 -0.41
CA PRO A 138 -16.74 13.51 0.74
C PRO A 138 -16.53 12.04 0.37
N ARG A 139 -17.34 11.50 -0.55
CA ARG A 139 -17.15 10.11 -1.01
C ARG A 139 -15.85 9.98 -1.80
N SER A 140 -15.61 10.89 -2.73
CA SER A 140 -14.41 10.91 -3.58
C SER A 140 -13.12 10.96 -2.77
N SER A 141 -13.06 11.83 -1.76
CA SER A 141 -11.89 12.01 -0.91
C SER A 141 -11.53 10.75 -0.13
N ARG A 142 -12.52 10.00 0.39
CA ARG A 142 -12.26 8.74 1.09
C ARG A 142 -11.58 7.70 0.19
N TYR A 143 -11.95 7.63 -1.08
CA TYR A 143 -11.29 6.72 -2.02
C TYR A 143 -9.86 7.16 -2.32
N LEU A 144 -9.64 8.44 -2.61
CA LEU A 144 -8.30 8.96 -2.90
C LEU A 144 -7.34 8.83 -1.70
N LEU A 145 -7.81 9.15 -0.50
CA LEU A 145 -6.99 9.03 0.72
C LEU A 145 -6.67 7.57 1.06
N LYS A 146 -7.60 6.64 0.81
CA LYS A 146 -7.33 5.20 0.96
C LYS A 146 -6.30 4.73 -0.05
N ASP A 147 -6.40 5.17 -1.30
CA ASP A 147 -5.41 4.87 -2.34
C ASP A 147 -4.02 5.38 -1.97
N TYR A 148 -3.94 6.57 -1.36
CA TYR A 148 -2.70 7.13 -0.84
C TYR A 148 -2.11 6.27 0.30
N VAL A 149 -2.90 5.95 1.33
CA VAL A 149 -2.43 5.12 2.46
C VAL A 149 -2.06 3.70 2.04
N ASN A 150 -2.75 3.14 1.04
CA ASN A 150 -2.43 1.83 0.49
C ASN A 150 -1.20 1.83 -0.43
N GLY A 151 -0.62 3.00 -0.72
CA GLY A 151 0.59 3.15 -1.54
C GLY A 151 0.34 3.14 -3.05
N LYS A 152 -0.91 3.25 -3.51
CA LYS A 152 -1.20 3.46 -4.95
C LYS A 152 -0.75 4.85 -5.40
N LEU A 153 -0.89 5.85 -4.53
CA LEU A 153 -0.22 7.14 -4.66
C LEU A 153 0.95 7.17 -3.70
N LEU A 154 2.16 7.03 -4.21
CA LEU A 154 3.37 6.97 -3.39
C LEU A 154 3.98 8.37 -3.22
N TYR A 155 4.26 8.72 -1.98
CA TYR A 155 5.02 9.91 -1.61
C TYR A 155 5.94 9.57 -0.44
N CYS A 156 7.18 10.03 -0.52
CA CYS A 156 8.18 9.85 0.51
C CYS A 156 8.63 11.22 1.02
N HIS A 157 8.64 11.41 2.34
CA HIS A 157 9.26 12.60 2.91
C HIS A 157 10.78 12.54 2.69
N PRO A 158 11.41 13.63 2.26
CA PRO A 158 12.86 13.68 2.18
C PRO A 158 13.48 13.56 3.58
N PRO A 159 14.71 13.05 3.68
CA PRO A 159 15.51 13.19 4.88
C PRO A 159 15.65 14.68 5.29
N PRO A 160 15.84 15.00 6.58
CA PRO A 160 15.85 16.38 7.08
C PRO A 160 16.84 17.32 6.39
N ASP A 161 17.95 16.79 5.89
CA ASP A 161 19.03 17.56 5.27
C ASP A 161 18.93 17.62 3.73
N VAL A 162 17.89 17.02 3.15
CA VAL A 162 17.74 16.89 1.69
C VAL A 162 16.56 17.73 1.23
N ASP A 163 16.79 18.47 0.14
CA ASP A 163 15.73 19.26 -0.48
C ASP A 163 14.60 18.36 -1.04
N SER A 164 13.37 18.83 -0.86
CA SER A 164 12.15 18.07 -1.19
C SER A 164 12.00 17.84 -2.69
N GLU A 165 12.32 18.85 -3.51
CA GLU A 165 12.21 18.78 -4.96
C GLU A 165 13.30 17.88 -5.56
N ALA A 166 14.51 17.94 -5.00
CA ALA A 166 15.60 17.07 -5.40
C ALA A 166 15.35 15.59 -5.07
N PHE A 167 14.75 15.29 -3.91
CA PHE A 167 14.49 13.93 -3.45
C PHE A 167 13.33 13.27 -4.19
N ASN A 168 12.23 13.99 -4.36
CA ASN A 168 11.04 13.51 -5.06
C ASN A 168 11.06 13.91 -6.54
N LYS A 169 12.20 13.73 -7.22
CA LYS A 169 12.25 13.81 -8.68
C LYS A 169 11.46 12.65 -9.25
N PHE A 170 10.18 12.88 -9.51
CA PHE A 170 9.39 11.98 -10.31
C PHE A 170 9.98 12.00 -11.72
N GLU A 171 10.51 10.87 -12.20
CA GLU A 171 10.98 10.78 -13.58
C GLU A 171 9.83 11.19 -14.50
N GLU A 172 10.00 12.29 -15.23
CA GLU A 172 9.04 12.70 -16.25
C GLU A 172 8.86 11.52 -17.20
N ARG A 173 7.63 11.02 -17.31
CA ARG A 173 7.32 10.07 -18.37
C ARG A 173 7.66 10.74 -19.68
N ARG A 174 8.60 10.13 -20.42
CA ARG A 174 8.79 10.42 -21.84
C ARG A 174 7.40 10.41 -22.48
N PRO A 175 7.01 11.48 -23.21
CA PRO A 175 5.71 11.50 -23.87
C PRO A 175 5.60 10.24 -24.71
N VAL A 176 4.53 9.48 -24.50
CA VAL A 176 4.21 8.36 -25.38
C VAL A 176 4.06 8.97 -26.75
N LYS A 177 5.00 8.70 -27.67
CA LYS A 177 4.91 9.20 -29.04
C LYS A 177 3.53 8.79 -29.55
N ALA A 178 2.70 9.78 -29.88
CA ALA A 178 1.46 9.53 -30.59
C ALA A 178 1.83 8.69 -31.81
N GLY A 179 1.33 7.45 -31.87
CA GLY A 179 1.49 6.62 -33.05
C GLY A 179 0.89 7.36 -34.25
N PRO A 180 1.43 7.18 -35.46
CA PRO A 180 0.92 7.87 -36.62
C PRO A 180 -0.55 7.49 -36.82
N THR A 181 -1.40 8.51 -36.98
CA THR A 181 -2.80 8.37 -37.39
C THR A 181 -2.86 7.70 -38.76
N GLY A 182 -3.06 6.39 -38.76
CA GLY A 182 -3.26 5.56 -39.94
C GLY A 182 -4.66 4.96 -39.94
N SER A 183 -5.49 5.38 -40.88
CA SER A 183 -6.73 4.73 -41.29
C SER A 183 -6.49 3.28 -41.76
N GLY A 184 -7.35 2.34 -41.34
CA GLY A 184 -7.55 1.06 -42.04
C GLY A 184 -7.29 -0.21 -41.21
N ASP A 185 -8.37 -0.98 -41.07
CA ASP A 185 -8.47 -2.44 -40.93
C ASP A 185 -7.98 -3.16 -39.65
N MET A 186 -8.95 -3.80 -38.99
CA MET A 186 -8.77 -4.79 -37.93
C MET A 186 -8.18 -6.09 -38.48
N PRO A 187 -7.29 -6.74 -37.73
CA PRO A 187 -7.38 -8.19 -37.63
C PRO A 187 -7.26 -8.72 -36.19
N GLY A 188 -8.14 -9.69 -35.89
CA GLY A 188 -7.79 -10.97 -35.27
C GLY A 188 -7.12 -10.99 -33.90
N SER A 189 -7.87 -11.47 -32.91
CA SER A 189 -7.42 -12.01 -31.63
C SER A 189 -6.18 -12.91 -31.71
N SER A 190 -5.11 -12.57 -30.97
CA SER A 190 -4.20 -13.56 -30.38
C SER A 190 -3.55 -13.00 -29.12
N ASP A 191 -3.67 -13.79 -28.05
CA ASP A 191 -3.18 -13.57 -26.70
C ASP A 191 -1.65 -13.79 -26.68
N ASN A 192 -0.87 -12.74 -26.43
CA ASN A 192 0.57 -12.87 -26.13
C ASN A 192 1.13 -11.61 -25.45
N THR A 193 0.87 -11.45 -24.15
CA THR A 193 1.55 -10.42 -23.34
C THR A 193 2.93 -10.95 -22.95
N GLN A 194 3.98 -10.50 -23.66
CA GLN A 194 5.36 -10.71 -23.21
C GLN A 194 5.64 -9.83 -21.97
N PRO A 195 6.20 -10.37 -20.89
CA PRO A 195 6.59 -9.57 -19.73
C PRO A 195 7.72 -8.60 -20.07
N LEU A 196 7.57 -7.34 -19.66
CA LEU A 196 8.63 -6.32 -19.72
C LEU A 196 9.89 -6.82 -18.96
N PRO A 197 11.10 -6.54 -19.46
CA PRO A 197 12.32 -7.00 -18.80
C PRO A 197 12.53 -6.28 -17.46
N PRO A 198 12.93 -6.99 -16.38
CA PRO A 198 13.21 -6.38 -15.09
C PRO A 198 14.41 -5.43 -15.20
N SER A 199 14.32 -4.29 -14.52
CA SER A 199 15.46 -3.39 -14.37
C SER A 199 16.62 -4.14 -13.69
N LYS A 200 17.87 -3.77 -13.98
CA LYS A 200 19.06 -4.43 -13.40
C LYS A 200 19.03 -4.45 -11.86
N ILE A 201 18.36 -3.48 -11.24
CA ILE A 201 18.20 -3.35 -9.79
C ILE A 201 17.26 -4.44 -9.25
N ASP A 202 16.15 -4.72 -9.95
CA ASP A 202 15.19 -5.76 -9.54
C ASP A 202 15.77 -7.17 -9.71
N ALA A 203 16.52 -7.40 -10.79
CA ALA A 203 17.17 -8.68 -11.05
C ALA A 203 18.18 -9.04 -9.94
N ASP A 204 18.96 -8.05 -9.46
CA ASP A 204 19.93 -8.25 -8.39
C ASP A 204 19.25 -8.45 -7.01
N PHE A 205 18.11 -7.80 -6.78
CA PHE A 205 17.32 -7.97 -5.55
C PHE A 205 16.75 -9.39 -5.43
N PHE A 206 16.05 -9.87 -6.46
CA PHE A 206 15.47 -11.23 -6.44
C PHE A 206 16.53 -12.32 -6.51
N ARG A 207 17.64 -12.09 -7.22
CA ARG A 207 18.76 -13.04 -7.27
C ARG A 207 19.47 -13.18 -5.93
N LYS A 208 19.67 -12.09 -5.18
CA LYS A 208 20.20 -12.16 -3.80
C LYS A 208 19.26 -12.90 -2.85
N CYS A 209 17.96 -12.62 -2.93
CA CYS A 209 16.94 -13.28 -2.11
C CYS A 209 16.86 -14.80 -2.40
N SER A 210 16.99 -15.20 -3.68
CA SER A 210 17.02 -16.62 -4.07
C SER A 210 18.28 -17.38 -3.65
N ARG A 211 19.43 -16.69 -3.49
CA ARG A 211 20.67 -17.34 -3.04
C ARG A 211 20.68 -17.58 -1.54
N GLN A 212 20.16 -16.64 -0.75
CA GLN A 212 20.01 -16.82 0.70
C GLN A 212 19.07 -17.99 1.05
N THR A 213 17.97 -18.17 0.30
CA THR A 213 17.03 -19.27 0.56
C THR A 213 17.57 -20.64 0.18
N VAL A 214 18.49 -20.74 -0.79
CA VAL A 214 19.11 -22.02 -1.19
C VAL A 214 20.24 -22.42 -0.24
N GLU A 215 21.05 -21.46 0.22
CA GLU A 215 22.13 -21.72 1.20
C GLU A 215 21.57 -22.15 2.57
N GLU A 216 20.48 -21.53 3.03
CA GLU A 216 19.79 -21.90 4.28
C GLU A 216 19.08 -23.27 4.18
N ALA A 217 18.53 -23.62 3.01
CA ALA A 217 17.88 -24.90 2.78
C ALA A 217 18.89 -26.07 2.69
N GLN A 218 20.10 -25.83 2.18
CA GLN A 218 21.16 -26.85 2.10
C GLN A 218 21.80 -27.13 3.47
N GLN A 219 21.93 -26.12 4.34
CA GLN A 219 22.42 -26.32 5.71
C GLN A 219 21.40 -27.08 6.59
N GLN A 220 20.10 -26.82 6.44
CA GLN A 220 19.06 -27.56 7.17
C GLN A 220 18.82 -28.99 6.65
N GLY A 221 19.18 -29.27 5.40
CA GLY A 221 19.13 -30.62 4.82
C GLY A 221 20.21 -31.55 5.36
N GLN A 222 21.43 -31.05 5.57
CA GLN A 222 22.56 -31.87 6.03
C GLN A 222 22.52 -32.20 7.54
N GLU A 223 21.90 -31.37 8.38
CA GLU A 223 21.73 -31.69 9.81
C GLU A 223 20.65 -32.75 10.08
N ARG A 224 19.73 -32.99 9.15
CA ARG A 224 18.66 -33.99 9.33
C ARG A 224 19.05 -35.41 8.94
N GLU A 225 20.09 -35.60 8.13
CA GLU A 225 20.55 -36.94 7.71
C GLU A 225 21.51 -37.60 8.71
N THR A 226 22.06 -36.87 9.68
CA THR A 226 23.01 -37.43 10.68
C THR A 226 22.35 -37.93 11.97
N LYS A 227 21.03 -37.76 12.17
CA LYS A 227 20.31 -38.15 13.40
C LYS A 227 19.08 -39.06 13.20
N ALA A 228 19.07 -39.91 12.17
CA ALA A 228 18.00 -40.88 11.95
C ALA A 228 18.49 -42.33 11.90
N GLY A 229 19.25 -42.75 12.91
CA GLY A 229 19.54 -44.15 13.18
C GLY A 229 19.02 -44.53 14.56
N LEU A 230 17.74 -44.94 14.65
CA LEU A 230 17.14 -45.86 15.65
C LEU A 230 15.61 -45.78 15.55
N ARG A 231 14.99 -46.85 15.03
CA ARG A 231 13.57 -47.23 15.20
C ARG A 231 13.45 -48.07 16.49
N PRO A 232 12.29 -48.19 17.19
CA PRO A 232 11.06 -48.70 16.56
C PRO A 232 9.68 -48.22 17.06
N SER A 233 8.70 -48.41 16.15
CA SER A 233 7.29 -48.82 16.31
C SER A 233 6.39 -48.13 17.34
N TYR A 234 5.25 -47.58 16.88
CA TYR A 234 3.88 -47.96 17.31
C TYR A 234 2.84 -47.52 16.24
N VAL A 235 1.76 -48.29 16.18
CA VAL A 235 0.69 -48.34 15.16
C VAL A 235 -0.58 -47.63 15.67
N CYS A 236 -1.32 -46.92 14.81
CA CYS A 236 -2.82 -46.85 14.67
C CYS A 236 -3.23 -45.54 13.96
N ARG A 237 -3.84 -45.56 12.76
CA ARG A 237 -5.24 -45.85 12.36
C ARG A 237 -6.23 -44.68 12.55
N HIS A 238 -6.87 -44.31 11.41
CA HIS A 238 -8.18 -43.66 11.23
C HIS A 238 -8.24 -42.19 11.71
N GLY A 239 -8.89 -41.22 11.08
CA GLY A 239 -9.94 -41.13 10.07
C GLY A 239 -10.67 -39.79 10.32
N ALA A 240 -11.46 -39.33 9.35
CA ALA A 240 -12.44 -38.22 9.45
C ALA A 240 -11.93 -36.77 9.31
N TRP A 241 -11.94 -36.27 8.08
CA TRP A 241 -12.24 -34.87 7.74
C TRP A 241 -13.49 -34.86 6.86
N LYS A 242 -14.65 -34.49 7.41
CA LYS A 242 -15.79 -33.98 6.61
C LYS A 242 -16.81 -33.26 7.49
N ARG A 243 -17.14 -32.03 7.06
CA ARG A 243 -18.34 -31.21 7.33
C ARG A 243 -18.43 -30.47 8.66
N MET A 244 -18.38 -29.13 8.57
CA MET A 244 -19.44 -28.25 9.09
C MET A 244 -19.23 -26.82 8.55
N TYR A 245 -19.98 -26.46 7.51
CA TYR A 245 -20.31 -25.09 7.13
C TYR A 245 -21.72 -25.15 6.58
N GLU A 246 -22.70 -24.98 7.45
CA GLU A 246 -24.10 -24.57 7.20
C GLU A 246 -24.80 -24.47 8.55
N MET A 247 -24.74 -23.28 9.15
CA MET A 247 -25.79 -22.58 9.89
C MET A 247 -25.28 -21.21 10.29
#